data_AF-X1V9H0-F1
#
_entry.id   AF-X1V9H0-F1
#
_cell.length_a   1.000
_cell.length_b   1.000
_cell.length_c   1.000
_cell.angle_alpha   90.00
_cell.angle_beta   90.00
_cell.angle_gamma   90.00
#
_symmetry.space_group_name_H-M   'P 1'
#
loop_
_entity.id
_entity.type
_entity.pdbx_description
1 polymer ?
#
loop_
_entity_poly.entity_id
_entity_poly.type
_entity_poly.pdbx_seq_one_letter_code
_entity_poly.pdbx_strand_id
1 'polypeptide(L)'
;MLIPEQAMVALKSSGKVCLNILLPLVFVFVVMLVLNLFVKPAQIVHLLGSGANIKGILLSVAAGIISMGPIYVWYPLLKELREKGAGNMPIAVFLYNRAVKPFLLPVMIAYFGWVYVSILTVLTVLASVVNGYLVAMFAKRKTA
;
A
#
# COMPACT_ATOMS: atom_id res chain seq x y z
N MET A 1 -7.54 24.34 39.59
CA MET A 1 -6.85 25.56 39.11
C MET A 1 -5.68 25.12 38.24
N LEU A 2 -5.67 25.49 36.96
CA LEU A 2 -4.52 25.24 36.09
C LEU A 2 -3.35 26.07 36.60
N ILE A 3 -2.28 25.42 37.03
CA ILE A 3 -1.07 26.10 37.52
C ILE A 3 -0.32 26.59 36.26
N PRO A 4 -0.15 27.91 36.05
CA PRO A 4 0.39 28.46 34.80
C PRO A 4 1.81 27.95 34.47
N GLU A 5 2.60 27.64 35.49
CA GLU A 5 3.92 27.00 35.39
C GLU A 5 3.84 25.63 34.68
N GLN A 6 2.89 24.77 35.09
CA GLN A 6 2.71 23.44 34.51
C GLN A 6 2.20 23.51 33.06
N ALA A 7 1.34 24.50 32.75
CA ALA A 7 0.88 24.75 31.38
C ALA A 7 2.04 25.16 30.45
N MET A 8 2.95 26.01 30.93
CA MET A 8 4.12 26.46 30.16
C MET A 8 5.11 25.30 29.88
N VAL A 9 5.33 24.44 30.88
CA VAL A 9 6.18 23.24 30.76
C VAL A 9 5.56 22.22 29.80
N ALA A 10 4.25 21.98 29.90
CA ALA A 10 3.53 21.09 28.98
C ALA A 10 3.58 21.60 27.53
N LEU A 11 3.46 22.91 27.32
CA LEU A 11 3.53 23.53 25.99
C LEU A 11 4.92 23.38 25.37
N LYS A 12 5.99 23.64 26.13
CA LYS A 12 7.38 23.41 25.68
C LYS A 12 7.66 21.94 25.37
N SER A 13 7.18 21.03 26.21
CA SER A 13 7.35 19.58 26.00
C SER A 13 6.65 19.12 24.72
N SER A 14 5.39 19.54 24.52
CA SER A 14 4.61 19.22 23.33
C SER A 14 5.24 19.79 22.06
N GLY A 15 5.76 21.03 22.11
CA GLY A 15 6.49 21.64 20.99
C GLY A 15 7.76 20.88 20.62
N LYS A 16 8.51 20.39 21.62
CA LYS A 16 9.72 19.59 21.40
C LYS A 16 9.41 18.23 20.77
N VAL A 17 8.35 17.56 21.23
CA VAL A 17 7.86 16.31 20.62
C VAL A 17 7.40 16.56 19.18
N CYS A 18 6.66 17.66 18.93
CA CYS A 18 6.20 18.02 17.59
C CYS A 18 7.39 18.21 16.63
N LEU A 19 8.43 18.94 17.03
CA LEU A 19 9.65 19.11 16.24
C LEU A 19 10.40 17.79 16.00
N ASN A 20 10.44 16.90 17.00
CA ASN A 20 11.08 15.60 16.86
C ASN A 20 10.34 14.69 15.86
N ILE A 21 9.01 14.79 15.76
CA ILE A 21 8.20 14.03 14.78
C ILE A 21 8.25 14.68 13.40
N LEU A 22 8.42 16.00 13.33
CA LEU A 22 8.43 16.77 12.09
C LEU A 22 9.53 16.29 11.12
N LEU A 23 10.74 16.02 11.62
CA LEU A 23 11.86 15.61 10.77
C LEU A 23 11.65 14.24 10.10
N PRO A 24 11.29 13.16 10.83
CA PRO A 24 10.86 11.89 10.21
C PRO A 24 9.67 12.07 9.27
N LEU A 25 8.71 12.92 9.63
CA LEU A 25 7.51 13.13 8.83
C LEU A 25 7.84 13.77 7.48
N VAL A 26 8.67 14.82 7.48
CA VAL A 26 9.17 15.46 6.25
C VAL A 26 9.93 14.46 5.40
N PHE A 27 10.79 13.63 6.00
CA PHE A 27 11.50 12.58 5.26
C PHE A 27 10.54 11.60 4.56
N VAL A 28 9.53 11.11 5.28
CA VAL A 28 8.50 10.23 4.70
C VAL A 28 7.75 10.92 3.56
N PHE A 29 7.38 12.20 3.73
CA PHE A 29 6.70 12.96 2.68
C PHE A 29 7.57 13.13 1.42
N VAL A 30 8.86 13.44 1.58
CA VAL A 30 9.79 13.58 0.45
C VAL A 30 9.92 12.25 -0.29
N VAL A 31 10.13 11.15 0.43
CA VAL A 31 10.22 9.82 -0.18
C VAL A 31 8.92 9.48 -0.91
N MET A 32 7.76 9.69 -0.28
CA MET A 32 6.45 9.48 -0.92
C MET A 32 6.26 10.35 -2.18
N LEU A 33 6.69 11.62 -2.15
CA LEU A 33 6.58 12.52 -3.28
C LEU A 33 7.43 12.04 -4.45
N VAL A 34 8.69 11.68 -4.20
CA VAL A 34 9.60 11.12 -5.22
C VAL A 34 8.97 9.87 -5.84
N LEU A 35 8.48 8.94 -5.04
CA LEU A 35 7.93 7.68 -5.56
C LEU A 35 6.64 7.89 -6.34
N ASN A 36 5.75 8.78 -5.90
CA ASN A 36 4.56 9.14 -6.66
C ASN A 36 4.90 9.84 -7.99
N LEU A 37 6.03 10.55 -8.06
CA LEU A 37 6.48 11.21 -9.29
C LEU A 37 7.02 10.18 -10.31
N PHE A 38 7.75 9.17 -9.84
CA PHE A 38 8.39 8.15 -10.67
C PHE A 38 7.47 6.98 -11.03
N VAL A 39 6.52 6.61 -10.16
CA VAL A 39 5.59 5.49 -10.39
C VAL A 39 4.30 6.03 -11.01
N LYS A 40 4.24 6.04 -12.35
CA LYS A 40 3.02 6.47 -13.05
C LYS A 40 2.01 5.33 -13.18
N PRO A 41 0.70 5.58 -13.00
CA PRO A 41 -0.34 4.57 -13.18
C PRO A 41 -0.28 3.86 -14.54
N ALA A 42 0.10 4.58 -15.61
CA ALA A 42 0.23 4.03 -16.96
C ALA A 42 1.29 2.90 -17.08
N GLN A 43 2.39 2.99 -16.32
CA GLN A 43 3.42 1.93 -16.31
C GLN A 43 2.88 0.65 -15.65
N ILE A 44 2.08 0.82 -14.59
CA ILE A 44 1.43 -0.29 -13.88
C ILE A 44 0.39 -0.98 -14.76
N VAL A 45 -0.33 -0.25 -15.61
CA VAL A 45 -1.29 -0.82 -16.59
C VAL A 45 -0.59 -1.73 -17.59
N HIS A 46 0.53 -1.27 -18.15
CA HIS A 46 1.28 -2.09 -19.10
C HIS A 46 1.77 -3.40 -18.47
N LEU A 47 2.18 -3.33 -17.20
CA LEU A 47 2.63 -4.47 -16.40
C LEU A 47 1.50 -5.47 -16.09
N LEU A 48 0.30 -4.96 -15.78
CA LEU A 48 -0.89 -5.75 -15.43
C LEU A 48 -1.65 -6.30 -16.65
N GLY A 49 -1.48 -5.70 -17.83
CA GLY A 49 -2.18 -6.09 -19.06
C GLY A 49 -1.72 -7.41 -19.69
N SER A 50 -0.63 -8.02 -19.22
CA SER A 50 -0.02 -9.24 -19.81
C SER A 50 -0.79 -10.56 -19.56
N GLY A 51 -2.08 -10.49 -19.22
CA GLY A 51 -2.97 -11.65 -19.05
C GLY A 51 -2.89 -12.33 -17.67
N ALA A 52 -3.92 -13.11 -17.34
CA ALA A 52 -4.12 -13.78 -16.04
C ALA A 52 -3.23 -15.01 -15.79
N ASN A 53 -2.03 -15.04 -16.36
CA ASN A 53 -1.05 -16.10 -16.15
C ASN A 53 -0.32 -15.92 -14.80
N ILE A 54 0.44 -16.93 -14.37
CA ILE A 54 1.28 -16.87 -13.14
C ILE A 54 2.16 -15.61 -13.12
N LYS A 55 2.68 -15.20 -14.28
CA LYS A 55 3.42 -13.94 -14.46
C LYS A 55 2.56 -12.70 -14.12
N GLY A 56 1.30 -12.67 -14.52
CA GLY A 56 0.36 -11.59 -14.21
C GLY A 56 0.08 -11.47 -12.71
N ILE A 57 -0.02 -12.60 -11.99
CA ILE A 57 -0.21 -12.60 -10.53
C ILE A 57 1.03 -12.02 -9.82
N LEU A 58 2.23 -12.46 -10.21
CA LEU A 58 3.48 -11.96 -9.63
C LEU A 58 3.66 -10.45 -9.89
N LEU A 59 3.34 -10.00 -11.11
CA LEU A 59 3.36 -8.58 -11.47
C LEU A 59 2.30 -7.79 -10.70
N SER A 60 1.11 -8.35 -10.44
CA SER A 60 0.08 -7.73 -9.58
C SER A 60 0.56 -7.55 -8.15
N VAL A 61 1.25 -8.53 -7.58
CA VAL A 61 1.83 -8.43 -6.23
C VAL A 61 2.84 -7.28 -6.19
N ALA A 62 3.83 -7.30 -7.10
CA ALA A 62 4.87 -6.28 -7.15
C ALA A 62 4.29 -4.87 -7.39
N ALA A 63 3.37 -4.74 -8.35
CA ALA A 63 2.68 -3.49 -8.64
C ALA A 63 1.87 -2.99 -7.45
N GLY A 64 1.19 -3.88 -6.73
CA GLY A 64 0.41 -3.53 -5.53
C GLY A 64 1.30 -2.96 -4.43
N ILE A 65 2.41 -3.63 -4.11
CA ILE A 65 3.38 -3.21 -3.08
C ILE A 65 4.02 -1.85 -3.42
N ILE A 66 4.33 -1.62 -4.69
CA ILE A 66 4.99 -0.37 -5.15
C ILE A 66 3.97 0.76 -5.33
N SER A 67 2.69 0.45 -5.57
CA SER A 67 1.67 1.45 -5.86
C SER A 67 1.37 2.35 -4.67
N MET A 68 1.72 3.63 -4.80
CA MET A 68 1.50 4.65 -3.79
C MET A 68 0.37 5.62 -4.14
N GLY A 69 -0.03 6.42 -3.17
CA GLY A 69 -1.12 7.39 -3.30
C GLY A 69 -2.52 6.84 -2.99
N PRO A 70 -3.55 7.70 -3.03
CA PRO A 70 -4.89 7.37 -2.59
C PRO A 70 -5.52 6.24 -3.43
N ILE A 71 -6.34 5.38 -2.80
CA ILE A 71 -6.98 4.25 -3.50
C ILE A 71 -7.89 4.67 -4.65
N TYR A 72 -8.56 5.83 -4.54
CA TYR A 72 -9.51 6.28 -5.55
C TYR A 72 -8.86 6.59 -6.91
N VAL A 73 -7.57 6.95 -6.94
CA VAL A 73 -6.82 7.22 -8.18
C VAL A 73 -6.67 5.93 -9.02
N TRP A 74 -6.69 4.78 -8.36
CA TRP A 74 -6.50 3.49 -9.01
C TRP A 74 -7.81 2.91 -9.56
N TYR A 75 -8.98 3.34 -9.09
CA TYR A 75 -10.25 2.77 -9.59
C TYR A 75 -10.49 3.00 -11.09
N PRO A 76 -10.27 4.21 -11.66
CA PRO A 76 -10.38 4.41 -13.11
C PRO A 76 -9.41 3.53 -13.89
N LEU A 77 -8.18 3.41 -13.39
CA LEU A 77 -7.12 2.60 -13.98
C LEU A 77 -7.48 1.10 -14.01
N LEU A 78 -7.98 0.59 -12.89
CA LEU A 78 -8.38 -0.81 -12.75
C LEU A 78 -9.63 -1.13 -13.57
N LYS A 79 -10.53 -0.15 -13.75
CA LYS A 79 -11.65 -0.26 -14.68
C LYS A 79 -11.18 -0.40 -16.12
N GLU A 80 -10.27 0.48 -16.57
CA GLU A 80 -9.68 0.40 -17.91
C GLU A 80 -8.95 -0.93 -18.15
N LEU A 81 -8.19 -1.40 -17.15
CA LEU A 81 -7.54 -2.72 -17.20
C LEU A 81 -8.55 -3.86 -17.37
N ARG A 82 -9.64 -3.83 -16.60
CA ARG A 82 -10.72 -4.82 -16.71
C ARG A 82 -11.36 -4.80 -18.10
N GLU A 83 -11.61 -3.61 -18.66
CA GLU A 83 -12.15 -3.43 -20.02
C GLU A 83 -11.19 -3.94 -21.10
N LYS A 84 -9.87 -3.81 -20.88
CA LYS A 84 -8.81 -4.38 -21.73
C LYS A 84 -8.60 -5.89 -21.56
N GLY A 85 -9.45 -6.57 -20.77
CA GLY A 85 -9.41 -8.03 -20.59
C GLY A 85 -8.54 -8.51 -19.42
N ALA A 86 -8.10 -7.63 -18.53
CA ALA A 86 -7.45 -8.07 -17.29
C ALA A 86 -8.46 -8.83 -16.41
N GLY A 87 -8.05 -10.00 -15.92
CA GLY A 87 -8.89 -10.81 -15.03
C GLY A 87 -9.17 -10.11 -13.69
N ASN A 88 -10.33 -10.41 -13.10
CA ASN A 88 -10.70 -9.88 -11.78
C ASN A 88 -9.71 -10.32 -10.67
N MET A 89 -9.05 -11.46 -10.84
CA MET A 89 -8.04 -11.96 -9.91
C MET A 89 -6.80 -11.05 -9.84
N PRO A 90 -6.06 -10.76 -10.94
CA PRO A 90 -4.95 -9.80 -10.94
C PRO A 90 -5.29 -8.43 -10.32
N ILE A 91 -6.50 -7.93 -10.57
CA ILE A 91 -7.00 -6.65 -10.03
C ILE A 91 -7.16 -6.72 -8.50
N ALA A 92 -7.79 -7.79 -8.01
CA ALA A 92 -7.98 -7.99 -6.58
C ALA A 92 -6.64 -8.22 -5.83
N VAL A 93 -5.73 -9.00 -6.42
CA VAL A 93 -4.37 -9.20 -5.88
C VAL A 93 -3.60 -7.88 -5.80
N PHE A 94 -3.68 -7.06 -6.85
CA PHE A 94 -3.06 -5.73 -6.86
C PHE A 94 -3.60 -4.85 -5.72
N LEU A 95 -4.93 -4.77 -5.59
CA LEU A 95 -5.57 -3.94 -4.56
C LEU A 95 -5.20 -4.38 -3.14
N TYR A 96 -5.17 -5.70 -2.88
CA TYR A 96 -4.85 -6.22 -1.56
C TYR A 96 -3.38 -6.00 -1.19
N ASN A 97 -2.44 -6.19 -2.15
CA ASN A 97 -1.02 -6.00 -1.89
C ASN A 97 -0.61 -4.54 -1.62
N ARG A 98 -1.47 -3.55 -1.93
CA ARG A 98 -1.26 -2.15 -1.50
C ARG A 98 -1.20 -1.99 0.02
N ALA A 99 -1.67 -2.97 0.78
CA ALA A 99 -1.57 -2.97 2.23
C ALA A 99 -0.11 -3.07 2.71
N VAL A 100 0.78 -3.68 1.91
CA VAL A 100 2.20 -3.79 2.23
C VAL A 100 2.87 -2.46 1.84
N LYS A 101 3.36 -1.73 2.85
CA LYS A 101 4.07 -0.45 2.66
C LYS A 101 5.56 -0.63 2.95
N PRO A 102 6.42 -0.77 1.94
CA PRO A 102 7.86 -1.00 2.13
C PRO A 102 8.53 0.03 3.04
N PHE A 103 8.10 1.29 2.94
CA PHE A 103 8.63 2.41 3.72
C PHE A 103 8.40 2.30 5.23
N LEU A 104 7.34 1.59 5.61
CA LEU A 104 7.01 1.35 7.01
C LEU A 104 7.69 0.09 7.55
N LEU A 105 8.26 -0.76 6.70
CA LEU A 105 8.91 -1.99 7.15
C LEU A 105 10.06 -1.72 8.14
N PRO A 106 11.00 -0.77 7.92
CA PRO A 106 12.06 -0.51 8.89
C PRO A 106 11.53 -0.09 10.26
N VAL A 107 10.47 0.73 10.29
CA VAL A 107 9.80 1.14 11.52
C VAL A 107 9.17 -0.08 12.18
N MET A 108 8.39 -0.87 11.44
CA MET A 108 7.76 -2.07 11.99
C MET A 108 8.79 -3.07 12.53
N ILE A 109 9.94 -3.22 11.88
CA ILE A 109 11.02 -4.09 12.34
C ILE A 109 11.59 -3.57 13.67
N ALA A 110 11.78 -2.26 13.79
CA ALA A 110 12.29 -1.65 15.02
C ALA A 110 11.32 -1.81 16.21
N TYR A 111 10.01 -1.75 15.95
CA TYR A 111 8.98 -1.85 17.01
C TYR A 111 8.58 -3.30 17.34
N PHE A 112 8.45 -4.17 16.34
CA PHE A 112 7.86 -5.52 16.50
C PHE A 112 8.86 -6.66 16.26
N GLY A 113 10.08 -6.35 15.78
CA GLY A 113 11.11 -7.33 15.46
C GLY A 113 10.98 -7.94 14.06
N TRP A 114 12.12 -8.40 13.53
CA TRP A 114 12.22 -8.91 12.16
C TRP A 114 11.35 -10.15 11.89
N VAL A 115 11.24 -11.06 12.87
CA VAL A 115 10.47 -12.31 12.74
C VAL A 115 8.99 -12.01 12.50
N TYR A 116 8.41 -11.14 13.32
CA TYR A 116 7.00 -10.76 13.20
C TYR A 116 6.71 -10.11 11.84
N VAL A 117 7.52 -9.13 11.44
CA VAL A 117 7.31 -8.40 10.18
C VAL A 117 7.43 -9.30 8.96
N SER A 118 8.39 -10.23 8.98
CA SER A 118 8.57 -11.21 7.90
C SER A 118 7.35 -12.12 7.76
N ILE A 119 6.87 -12.68 8.87
CA ILE A 119 5.67 -13.55 8.88
C ILE A 119 4.44 -12.77 8.40
N LEU A 120 4.21 -11.56 8.93
CA LEU A 120 3.09 -10.72 8.54
C LEU A 120 3.11 -10.38 7.04
N THR A 121 4.28 -10.03 6.50
CA THR A 121 4.42 -9.68 5.09
C THR A 121 4.14 -10.87 4.19
N VAL A 122 4.71 -12.04 4.50
CA VAL A 122 4.47 -13.27 3.74
C VAL A 122 3.00 -13.68 3.81
N LEU A 123 2.38 -13.65 4.99
CA LEU A 123 0.96 -13.95 5.14
C LEU A 123 0.08 -12.98 4.38
N THR A 124 0.41 -11.69 4.36
CA THR A 124 -0.34 -10.68 3.59
C THR A 124 -0.27 -10.96 2.09
N VAL A 125 0.91 -11.29 1.57
CA VAL A 125 1.08 -11.64 0.16
C VAL A 125 0.33 -12.92 -0.19
N LEU A 126 0.39 -13.96 0.65
CA LEU A 126 -0.35 -15.20 0.42
C LEU A 126 -1.87 -14.99 0.48
N ALA A 127 -2.34 -14.24 1.49
CA ALA A 127 -3.75 -13.88 1.64
C ALA A 127 -4.25 -13.05 0.44
N SER A 128 -3.39 -12.25 -0.19
CA SER A 128 -3.74 -11.49 -1.40
C SER A 128 -4.15 -12.42 -2.55
N VAL A 129 -3.41 -13.53 -2.73
CA VAL A 129 -3.66 -14.50 -3.80
C VAL A 129 -4.96 -15.24 -3.54
N VAL A 130 -5.19 -15.68 -2.30
CA VAL A 130 -6.44 -16.31 -1.87
C VAL A 130 -7.63 -15.37 -2.10
N ASN A 131 -7.53 -14.12 -1.68
CA ASN A 131 -8.57 -13.11 -1.94
C ASN A 131 -8.79 -12.88 -3.43
N GLY A 132 -7.73 -12.86 -4.24
CA GLY A 132 -7.82 -12.77 -5.68
C GLY A 132 -8.64 -13.90 -6.30
N TYR A 133 -8.41 -15.14 -5.86
CA TYR A 133 -9.19 -16.30 -6.28
C TYR A 133 -10.65 -16.19 -5.84
N LEU A 134 -10.91 -15.85 -4.58
CA LEU A 134 -12.28 -15.70 -4.06
C LEU A 134 -13.05 -14.65 -4.87
N VAL A 135 -12.47 -13.47 -5.09
CA VAL A 135 -13.09 -12.39 -5.88
C VAL A 135 -13.36 -12.85 -7.32
N ALA A 136 -12.43 -13.57 -7.95
CA ALA A 136 -12.65 -14.10 -9.29
C ALA A 136 -13.79 -15.14 -9.34
N MET A 137 -13.93 -15.99 -8.31
CA MET A 137 -15.05 -16.93 -8.23
C MET A 137 -16.39 -16.22 -8.08
N PHE A 138 -16.49 -15.24 -7.18
CA PHE A 138 -17.73 -14.47 -6.99
C PHE A 138 -18.08 -13.62 -8.21
N ALA A 139 -17.07 -13.03 -8.86
CA ALA A 139 -17.29 -12.22 -10.05
C ALA A 139 -17.73 -13.04 -11.27
N LYS A 140 -17.29 -14.30 -11.41
CA LYS A 140 -17.76 -15.22 -12.46
C LYS A 140 -19.25 -15.55 -12.34
N ARG A 141 -19.79 -15.61 -11.12
CA ARG A 141 -21.21 -15.89 -10.86
C ARG A 141 -22.18 -14.80 -11.33
N LYS A 142 -21.69 -13.59 -11.62
CA LYS A 142 -22.54 -12.45 -12.04
C LYS A 142 -22.70 -12.30 -13.56
N THR A 143 -22.07 -13.19 -14.33
CA THR A 143 -22.07 -13.21 -15.82
C THR A 143 -22.69 -14.49 -16.40
N ALA A 144 -23.57 -15.15 -15.65
CA ALA A 144 -24.41 -16.24 -16.15
C ALA A 144 -25.87 -15.80 -16.12
#